data_AF-A0AB33JEV0-F1
#
_entry.id   AF-A0AB33JEV0-F1
#
_cell.length_a   1.000
_cell.length_b   1.000
_cell.length_c   1.000
_cell.angle_alpha   90.00
_cell.angle_beta   90.00
_cell.angle_gamma   90.00
#
_symmetry.space_group_name_H-M   'P 1'
#
loop_
_entity.id
_entity.type
_entity.pdbx_description
1 polymer ?
#
loop_
_entity_poly.entity_id
_entity_poly.type
_entity_poly.pdbx_seq_one_letter_code
_entity_poly.pdbx_strand_id
1 'polypeptide(L)'
;MKHSLFISKLLLLCIFISCRPIEDENHHHRITFYNSIASKLYVVEEINYPDTTVNHLYVLRQPEIYRVDPYSLNNEAISLHPHDTYEAAFKEYKGYKRIPSDTLMVFVFDAEKLEKKNPDAKIYFLARYDLSLEDLKHCNWVLTYPPTEAMKDVKMYPPYETFAKRDGTGKDSRP
;
A
#
# COMPACT_ATOMS: atom_id res chain seq x y z
N MET A 1 20.50 6.51 48.90
CA MET A 1 19.15 6.89 48.40
C MET A 1 19.11 7.43 46.96
N LYS A 2 20.15 8.10 46.43
CA LYS A 2 20.12 8.66 45.06
C LYS A 2 20.21 7.62 43.92
N HIS A 3 20.86 6.46 44.15
CA HIS A 3 20.97 5.39 43.14
C HIS A 3 19.66 4.61 42.92
N SER A 4 18.81 4.48 43.94
CA SER A 4 17.53 3.77 43.84
C SER A 4 16.50 4.50 42.96
N LEU A 5 16.58 5.83 42.88
CA LEU A 5 15.70 6.64 42.03
C LEU A 5 16.09 6.57 40.54
N PHE A 6 17.37 6.28 40.25
CA PHE A 6 17.87 6.21 38.88
C PHE A 6 17.49 4.89 38.21
N ILE A 7 17.57 3.78 38.94
CA ILE A 7 17.18 2.44 38.47
C ILE A 7 15.66 2.38 38.23
N SER A 8 14.85 3.02 39.07
CA SER A 8 13.39 3.13 38.88
C SER A 8 13.00 3.90 37.62
N LYS A 9 13.75 4.96 37.24
CA LYS A 9 13.52 5.70 35.99
C LYS A 9 13.98 4.93 34.76
N LEU A 10 15.04 4.11 34.87
CA LEU A 10 15.53 3.27 33.79
C LEU A 10 14.59 2.09 33.51
N LEU A 11 14.01 1.49 34.56
CA LEU A 11 13.04 0.39 34.42
C LEU A 11 11.73 0.84 33.76
N LEU A 12 11.27 2.07 34.00
CA LEU A 12 10.10 2.64 33.32
C LEU A 12 10.36 2.92 31.83
N LEU A 13 11.62 3.17 31.44
CA LEU A 13 11.99 3.41 30.05
C LEU A 13 11.97 2.12 29.21
N CYS A 14 12.20 0.97 29.85
CA CYS A 14 12.16 -0.34 29.18
C CYS A 14 10.75 -0.86 28.87
N ILE A 15 9.70 -0.33 29.52
CA ILE A 15 8.29 -0.71 29.25
C ILE A 15 7.80 -0.10 27.92
N PHE A 16 8.52 0.90 27.38
CA PHE A 16 8.25 1.51 26.08
C PHE A 16 9.10 0.93 24.94
N ILE A 17 9.89 -0.12 25.19
CA ILE A 17 10.40 -0.96 24.10
C ILE A 17 9.21 -1.79 23.63
N SER A 18 8.38 -1.13 22.82
CA SER A 18 7.24 -1.70 22.14
C SER A 18 7.61 -3.04 21.54
N CYS A 19 6.75 -4.04 21.73
CA CYS A 19 6.73 -5.22 20.89
C CYS A 19 6.60 -4.74 19.45
N ARG A 20 7.73 -4.57 18.76
CA ARG A 20 7.70 -4.44 17.31
C ARG A 20 7.25 -5.80 16.79
N PRO A 21 6.26 -5.85 15.88
CA PRO A 21 5.87 -7.09 15.26
C PRO A 21 7.12 -7.67 14.59
N ILE A 22 7.37 -8.95 14.79
CA ILE A 22 8.46 -9.64 14.09
C ILE A 22 7.94 -9.90 12.69
N GLU A 23 8.46 -9.17 11.70
CA GLU A 23 8.30 -9.56 10.31
C GLU A 23 9.17 -10.80 10.06
N ASP A 24 8.54 -11.88 9.62
CA ASP A 24 9.21 -13.08 9.14
C ASP A 24 8.56 -13.54 7.82
N GLU A 25 9.08 -14.62 7.24
CA GLU A 25 8.62 -15.16 5.95
C GLU A 25 7.10 -15.37 5.83
N ASN A 26 6.37 -15.50 6.95
CA ASN A 26 4.93 -15.74 6.98
C ASN A 26 4.14 -14.75 7.85
N HIS A 27 4.76 -13.65 8.27
CA HIS A 27 4.12 -12.63 9.11
C HIS A 27 4.47 -11.23 8.60
N HIS A 28 3.71 -10.74 7.62
CA HIS A 28 3.91 -9.39 7.07
C HIS A 28 2.77 -8.46 7.49
N HIS A 29 3.10 -7.37 8.17
CA HIS A 29 2.12 -6.35 8.57
C HIS A 29 2.06 -5.15 7.63
N ARG A 30 2.94 -5.09 6.62
CA ARG A 30 2.98 -3.99 5.64
C ARG A 30 3.24 -4.52 4.24
N ILE A 31 2.81 -3.74 3.25
CA ILE A 31 3.21 -3.87 1.85
C ILE A 31 3.99 -2.60 1.50
N THR A 32 5.22 -2.78 1.01
CA THR A 32 6.05 -1.66 0.57
C THR A 32 5.56 -1.17 -0.78
N PHE A 33 5.44 0.14 -0.97
CA PHE A 33 5.11 0.73 -2.25
C PHE A 33 6.25 1.61 -2.75
N TYR A 34 6.72 1.36 -3.96
CA TYR A 34 7.73 2.16 -4.64
C TYR A 34 7.12 3.02 -5.74
N ASN A 35 7.36 4.33 -5.69
CA ASN A 35 7.07 5.23 -6.79
C ASN A 35 8.31 5.39 -7.67
N SER A 36 8.28 4.88 -8.90
CA SER A 36 9.42 4.96 -9.81
C SER A 36 9.34 6.11 -10.82
N ILE A 37 8.35 7.02 -10.67
CA ILE A 37 8.20 8.20 -11.55
C ILE A 37 8.56 9.51 -10.84
N ALA A 38 8.72 10.57 -11.65
CA ALA A 38 9.04 11.92 -11.19
C ALA A 38 7.86 12.66 -10.52
N SER A 39 6.63 12.15 -10.65
CA SER A 39 5.43 12.76 -10.07
C SER A 39 5.08 12.11 -8.73
N LYS A 40 4.42 12.88 -7.85
CA LYS A 40 3.89 12.35 -6.58
C LYS A 40 2.67 11.47 -6.82
N LEU A 41 2.51 10.48 -5.94
CA LEU A 41 1.36 9.58 -5.94
C LEU A 41 0.64 9.63 -4.59
N TYR A 42 -0.64 9.29 -4.60
CA TYR A 42 -1.32 8.75 -3.41
C TYR A 42 -1.62 7.29 -3.65
N VAL A 43 -1.42 6.47 -2.61
CA VAL A 43 -1.66 5.03 -2.67
C VAL A 43 -2.51 4.61 -1.48
N VAL A 44 -3.44 3.70 -1.71
CA VAL A 44 -4.30 3.21 -0.64
C VAL A 44 -4.87 1.82 -0.93
N GLU A 45 -5.04 1.00 0.11
CA GLU A 45 -5.73 -0.28 0.01
C GLU A 45 -7.25 -0.20 0.27
N GLU A 46 -7.98 -1.17 -0.28
CA GLU A 46 -9.40 -1.41 -0.04
C GLU A 46 -9.68 -2.92 -0.03
N ILE A 47 -10.49 -3.37 0.92
CA ILE A 47 -10.80 -4.79 1.15
C ILE A 47 -12.19 -5.19 0.66
N ASN A 48 -13.06 -4.22 0.38
CA ASN A 48 -14.41 -4.45 -0.11
C ASN A 48 -14.42 -4.75 -1.61
N TYR A 49 -14.11 -5.97 -2.02
CA TYR A 49 -14.04 -6.33 -3.43
C TYR A 49 -15.36 -6.92 -3.99
N PRO A 50 -15.76 -6.59 -5.24
CA PRO A 50 -15.16 -5.56 -6.08
C PRO A 50 -15.68 -4.16 -5.73
N ASP A 51 -14.78 -3.25 -5.37
CA ASP A 51 -15.12 -1.83 -5.30
C ASP A 51 -14.91 -1.20 -6.67
N THR A 52 -15.94 -0.52 -7.13
CA THR A 52 -15.94 0.25 -8.38
C THR A 52 -16.08 1.74 -8.13
N THR A 53 -16.19 2.14 -6.86
CA THR A 53 -16.25 3.53 -6.44
C THR A 53 -14.83 4.09 -6.36
N VAL A 54 -14.69 5.37 -6.68
CA VAL A 54 -13.40 6.08 -6.72
C VAL A 54 -13.44 7.21 -5.69
N ASN A 55 -13.93 6.92 -4.49
CA ASN A 55 -14.10 7.93 -3.44
C ASN A 55 -13.10 7.75 -2.29
N HIS A 56 -11.81 7.71 -2.63
CA HIS A 56 -10.72 7.62 -1.64
C HIS A 56 -10.21 9.01 -1.22
N LEU A 57 -11.07 10.03 -1.17
CA LEU A 57 -10.68 11.40 -0.80
C LEU A 57 -10.11 11.53 0.63
N TYR A 58 -10.24 10.49 1.46
CA TYR A 58 -9.61 10.47 2.79
C TYR A 58 -8.09 10.47 2.74
N VAL A 59 -7.46 10.02 1.65
CA VAL A 59 -6.00 10.06 1.51
C VAL A 59 -5.45 11.49 1.59
N LEU A 60 -6.25 12.48 1.16
CA LEU A 60 -5.92 13.90 1.26
C LEU A 60 -5.98 14.46 2.70
N ARG A 61 -6.60 13.72 3.63
CA ARG A 61 -6.68 14.11 5.05
C ARG A 61 -5.46 13.67 5.85
N GLN A 62 -4.71 12.69 5.35
CA GLN A 62 -3.51 12.13 5.99
C GLN A 62 -2.39 11.94 4.95
N PRO A 63 -1.96 13.01 4.27
CA PRO A 63 -0.96 12.91 3.21
C PRO A 63 0.40 12.41 3.69
N GLU A 64 0.71 12.55 4.97
CA GLU A 64 1.90 11.99 5.60
C GLU A 64 1.93 10.46 5.61
N ILE A 65 0.77 9.79 5.48
CA ILE A 65 0.65 8.34 5.42
C ILE A 65 0.57 7.88 3.96
N TYR A 66 -0.35 8.46 3.19
CA TYR A 66 -0.73 7.90 1.87
C TYR A 66 0.06 8.47 0.68
N ARG A 67 0.79 9.58 0.86
CA ARG A 67 1.59 10.16 -0.23
C ARG A 67 2.87 9.36 -0.43
N VAL A 68 3.22 9.13 -1.69
CA VAL A 68 4.51 8.56 -2.08
C VAL A 68 5.24 9.59 -2.93
N ASP A 69 6.35 10.10 -2.40
CA ASP A 69 7.17 11.09 -3.10
C ASP A 69 7.88 10.46 -4.32
N PRO A 70 8.33 11.26 -5.30
CA PRO A 70 9.02 10.75 -6.48
C PRO A 70 10.23 9.89 -6.13
N TYR A 71 10.43 8.77 -6.83
CA TYR A 71 11.58 7.88 -6.64
C TYR A 71 11.78 7.42 -5.19
N SER A 72 10.69 7.22 -4.45
CA SER A 72 10.73 6.92 -3.02
C SER A 72 9.85 5.72 -2.64
N LEU A 73 10.18 5.14 -1.49
CA LEU A 73 9.43 4.05 -0.86
C LEU A 73 8.46 4.62 0.17
N ASN A 74 7.28 4.01 0.27
CA ASN A 74 6.34 4.21 1.35
C ASN A 74 6.01 2.84 1.99
N ASN A 75 6.17 2.76 3.31
CA ASN A 75 5.99 1.53 4.10
C ASN A 75 4.80 1.62 5.07
N GLU A 76 4.00 2.69 4.97
CA GLU A 76 2.95 3.05 5.93
C GLU A 76 1.57 3.10 5.25
N ALA A 77 1.52 3.53 3.98
CA ALA A 77 0.28 3.69 3.21
C ALA A 77 -0.55 2.41 3.11
N ILE A 78 0.11 1.25 3.12
CA ILE A 78 -0.49 -0.08 3.05
C ILE A 78 0.04 -0.90 4.22
N SER A 79 -0.41 -0.55 5.42
CA SER A 79 0.02 -1.20 6.66
C SER A 79 -1.18 -1.55 7.54
N LEU A 80 -1.12 -2.74 8.14
CA LEU A 80 -2.09 -3.18 9.12
C LEU A 80 -1.69 -2.72 10.52
N HIS A 81 -2.61 -2.88 11.47
CA HIS A 81 -2.26 -2.72 12.87
C HIS A 81 -1.10 -3.66 13.23
N PRO A 82 -0.15 -3.27 14.11
CA PRO A 82 0.99 -4.09 14.52
C PRO A 82 0.67 -5.52 15.04
N HIS A 83 -0.60 -5.84 15.30
CA HIS A 83 -1.00 -7.18 15.77
C HIS A 83 -1.65 -8.03 14.68
N ASP A 84 -1.77 -7.48 13.47
CA ASP A 84 -2.34 -8.13 12.31
C ASP A 84 -1.26 -8.42 11.29
N THR A 85 -1.45 -9.49 10.52
CA THR A 85 -0.65 -9.77 9.32
C THR A 85 -1.57 -9.97 8.14
N TYR A 86 -1.06 -9.71 6.93
CA TYR A 86 -1.82 -9.98 5.72
C TYR A 86 -2.11 -11.47 5.59
N GLU A 87 -1.18 -12.36 5.94
CA GLU A 87 -1.42 -13.81 5.95
C GLU A 87 -2.61 -14.20 6.83
N ALA A 88 -2.79 -13.53 7.98
CA ALA A 88 -3.96 -13.72 8.83
C ALA A 88 -5.21 -13.05 8.24
N ALA A 89 -5.08 -11.87 7.63
CA ALA A 89 -6.19 -11.14 7.02
C ALA A 89 -6.85 -11.89 5.86
N PHE A 90 -6.05 -12.64 5.08
CA PHE A 90 -6.49 -13.53 4.01
C PHE A 90 -6.99 -14.90 4.50
N LYS A 91 -6.84 -15.23 5.79
CA LYS A 91 -7.33 -16.49 6.36
C LYS A 91 -8.64 -16.26 7.11
N GLU A 92 -9.52 -17.25 7.07
CA GLU A 92 -10.68 -17.27 7.95
C GLU A 92 -10.24 -17.71 9.35
N TYR A 93 -10.64 -16.94 10.36
CA TYR A 93 -10.41 -17.25 11.77
C TYR A 93 -11.70 -17.04 12.56
N LYS A 94 -12.18 -18.12 13.20
CA LYS A 94 -13.42 -18.12 14.01
C LYS A 94 -14.64 -17.55 13.28
N GLY A 95 -14.80 -17.88 11.99
CA GLY A 95 -15.94 -17.42 11.18
C GLY A 95 -15.82 -15.98 10.68
N TYR A 96 -14.67 -15.33 10.88
CA TYR A 96 -14.38 -13.99 10.38
C TYR A 96 -13.15 -14.01 9.48
N LYS A 97 -13.24 -13.33 8.34
CA LYS A 97 -12.16 -13.17 7.37
C LYS A 97 -12.07 -11.70 6.99
N ARG A 98 -10.93 -11.06 7.25
CA ARG A 98 -10.77 -9.60 7.08
C ARG A 98 -10.79 -9.20 5.61
N ILE A 99 -10.30 -10.05 4.71
CA ILE A 99 -10.37 -9.88 3.25
C ILE A 99 -11.28 -11.00 2.72
N PRO A 100 -12.62 -10.84 2.76
CA PRO A 100 -13.57 -11.93 2.49
C PRO A 100 -13.46 -12.48 1.06
N SER A 101 -13.04 -11.63 0.13
CA SER A 101 -12.96 -11.90 -1.32
C SER A 101 -11.68 -12.60 -1.76
N ASP A 102 -10.72 -12.82 -0.85
CA ASP A 102 -9.34 -13.21 -1.20
C ASP A 102 -8.64 -12.22 -2.16
N THR A 103 -9.13 -10.99 -2.25
CA THR A 103 -8.59 -9.96 -3.13
C THR A 103 -8.47 -8.63 -2.39
N LEU A 104 -7.23 -8.17 -2.20
CA LEU A 104 -6.89 -6.82 -1.75
C LEU A 104 -6.77 -5.92 -2.96
N MET A 105 -7.50 -4.80 -2.99
CA MET A 105 -7.31 -3.78 -4.03
C MET A 105 -6.33 -2.73 -3.53
N VAL A 106 -5.40 -2.32 -4.39
CA VAL A 106 -4.53 -1.16 -4.14
C VAL A 106 -4.75 -0.15 -5.25
N PHE A 107 -5.20 1.05 -4.89
CA PHE A 107 -5.44 2.15 -5.82
C PHE A 107 -4.25 3.11 -5.81
N VAL A 108 -3.83 3.53 -7.01
CA VAL A 108 -2.77 4.50 -7.25
C VAL A 108 -3.37 5.74 -7.91
N PHE A 109 -3.14 6.91 -7.33
CA PHE A 109 -3.67 8.18 -7.80
C PHE A 109 -2.56 9.16 -8.17
N ASP A 110 -2.82 9.95 -9.21
CA ASP A 110 -2.04 11.14 -9.55
C ASP A 110 -2.27 12.21 -8.47
N ALA A 111 -1.24 12.54 -7.70
CA ALA A 111 -1.37 13.46 -6.57
C ALA A 111 -1.77 14.87 -7.00
N GLU A 112 -1.22 15.37 -8.10
CA GLU A 112 -1.51 16.73 -8.57
C GLU A 112 -2.98 16.87 -8.96
N LYS A 113 -3.51 15.89 -9.70
CA LYS A 113 -4.92 15.92 -10.10
C LYS A 113 -5.85 15.73 -8.90
N LEU A 114 -5.50 14.84 -7.98
CA LEU A 114 -6.30 14.57 -6.78
C LEU A 114 -6.37 15.81 -5.86
N GLU A 115 -5.26 16.50 -5.64
CA GLU A 115 -5.16 17.70 -4.80
C GLU A 115 -5.90 18.92 -5.38
N LYS A 116 -6.04 19.00 -6.71
CA LYS A 116 -6.80 20.06 -7.39
C LYS A 116 -8.31 20.02 -7.16
N LYS A 117 -8.86 18.98 -6.50
CA LYS A 117 -10.27 18.84 -6.10
C LYS A 117 -11.29 19.10 -7.24
N ASN A 118 -10.95 18.78 -8.49
CA ASN A 118 -11.92 18.81 -9.59
C ASN A 118 -13.03 17.77 -9.30
N PRO A 119 -14.32 18.07 -9.54
CA PRO A 119 -15.43 17.20 -9.16
C PRO A 119 -15.49 15.87 -9.96
N ASP A 120 -14.77 15.74 -11.07
CA ASP A 120 -14.69 14.50 -11.85
C ASP A 120 -13.57 13.57 -11.31
N ALA A 121 -13.81 12.97 -10.14
CA ALA A 121 -12.85 12.08 -9.46
C ALA A 121 -12.43 10.83 -10.26
N LYS A 122 -13.22 10.43 -11.27
CA LYS A 122 -12.89 9.33 -12.19
C LYS A 122 -11.60 9.56 -13.00
N ILE A 123 -11.06 10.78 -13.02
CA ILE A 123 -9.91 11.19 -13.87
C ILE A 123 -8.56 11.13 -13.12
N TYR A 124 -8.53 10.77 -11.83
CA TYR A 124 -7.31 10.84 -10.99
C TYR A 124 -6.58 9.54 -10.78
N PHE A 125 -7.28 8.44 -11.02
CA PHE A 125 -6.76 7.12 -10.82
C PHE A 125 -5.83 6.72 -11.97
N LEU A 126 -4.68 6.15 -11.62
CA LEU A 126 -3.62 5.75 -12.54
C LEU A 126 -3.54 4.23 -12.72
N ALA A 127 -3.70 3.47 -11.62
CA ALA A 127 -3.67 2.01 -11.62
C ALA A 127 -4.35 1.41 -10.39
N ARG A 128 -4.96 0.23 -10.55
CA ARG A 128 -5.55 -0.60 -9.49
C ARG A 128 -4.92 -1.96 -9.61
N TYR A 129 -4.36 -2.45 -8.52
CA TYR A 129 -3.85 -3.81 -8.43
C TYR A 129 -4.86 -4.63 -7.63
N ASP A 130 -5.35 -5.72 -8.21
CA ASP A 130 -6.22 -6.69 -7.56
C ASP A 130 -5.33 -7.87 -7.14
N LEU A 131 -5.00 -7.93 -5.84
CA LEU A 131 -3.91 -8.77 -5.31
C LEU A 131 -4.48 -9.90 -4.45
N SER A 132 -4.09 -11.13 -4.78
CA SER A 132 -4.20 -12.26 -3.86
C SER A 132 -3.00 -12.30 -2.90
N LEU A 133 -3.08 -13.16 -1.88
CA LEU A 133 -1.92 -13.40 -1.01
C LEU A 133 -0.72 -13.97 -1.79
N GLU A 134 -0.96 -14.77 -2.82
CA GLU A 134 0.11 -15.35 -3.64
C GLU A 134 0.79 -14.28 -4.49
N ASP A 135 0.03 -13.32 -5.02
CA ASP A 135 0.59 -12.19 -5.77
C ASP A 135 1.53 -11.35 -4.87
N LEU A 136 1.12 -11.11 -3.63
CA LEU A 136 1.95 -10.38 -2.65
C LEU A 136 3.26 -11.11 -2.36
N LYS A 137 3.21 -12.43 -2.18
CA LYS A 137 4.42 -13.26 -2.00
C LYS A 137 5.30 -13.25 -3.24
N HIS A 138 4.72 -13.39 -4.42
CA HIS A 138 5.47 -13.36 -5.69
C HIS A 138 6.17 -12.01 -5.91
N CYS A 139 5.52 -10.91 -5.52
CA CYS A 139 6.09 -9.56 -5.56
C CYS A 139 7.05 -9.27 -4.40
N ASN A 140 7.35 -10.24 -3.54
CA ASN A 140 8.15 -10.06 -2.31
C ASN A 140 7.66 -8.90 -1.44
N TRP A 141 6.33 -8.71 -1.34
CA TRP A 141 5.70 -7.64 -0.56
C TRP A 141 6.08 -6.22 -1.00
N VAL A 142 6.58 -6.06 -2.23
CA VAL A 142 6.91 -4.75 -2.83
C VAL A 142 6.08 -4.54 -4.09
N LEU A 143 5.22 -3.53 -4.06
CA LEU A 143 4.47 -3.05 -5.23
C LEU A 143 5.16 -1.82 -5.81
N THR A 144 5.04 -1.59 -7.11
CA THR A 144 5.62 -0.42 -7.78
C THR A 144 4.60 0.25 -8.70
N TYR A 145 4.69 1.57 -8.87
CA TYR A 145 4.07 2.26 -9.99
C TYR A 145 5.12 3.03 -10.83
N PRO A 146 5.16 2.80 -12.16
CA PRO A 146 4.36 1.84 -12.92
C PRO A 146 4.69 0.38 -12.53
N PRO A 147 3.82 -0.60 -12.82
CA PRO A 147 4.07 -1.99 -12.47
C PRO A 147 5.31 -2.51 -13.20
N THR A 148 6.06 -3.39 -12.54
CA THR A 148 7.25 -4.05 -13.13
C THR A 148 6.88 -5.39 -13.76
N GLU A 149 7.82 -6.02 -14.47
CA GLU A 149 7.64 -7.38 -15.03
C GLU A 149 7.27 -8.43 -13.96
N ALA A 150 7.71 -8.25 -12.70
CA ALA A 150 7.32 -9.14 -11.60
C ALA A 150 5.82 -9.04 -11.26
N MET A 151 5.15 -7.97 -11.69
CA MET A 151 3.72 -7.72 -11.47
C MET A 151 2.89 -8.03 -12.73
N LYS A 152 3.47 -8.57 -13.80
CA LYS A 152 2.76 -8.75 -15.08
C LYS A 152 1.53 -9.66 -15.00
N ASP A 153 1.56 -10.64 -14.10
CA ASP A 153 0.50 -11.62 -13.91
C ASP A 153 -0.54 -11.16 -12.86
N VAL A 154 -0.28 -10.04 -12.17
CA VAL A 154 -1.23 -9.41 -11.26
C VAL A 154 -2.40 -8.85 -12.06
N LYS A 155 -3.61 -9.20 -11.66
CA LYS A 155 -4.81 -8.60 -12.23
C LYS A 155 -4.82 -7.10 -11.92
N MET A 156 -4.88 -6.27 -12.95
CA MET A 156 -4.82 -4.82 -12.78
C MET A 156 -5.63 -4.06 -13.82
N TYR A 157 -5.97 -2.82 -13.49
CA TYR A 157 -6.56 -1.86 -14.43
C TYR A 157 -5.79 -0.54 -14.43
N PRO A 158 -5.36 -0.02 -15.60
CA PRO A 158 -5.30 -0.71 -16.90
C PRO A 158 -4.47 -2.00 -16.85
N PRO A 159 -4.61 -2.92 -17.83
CA PRO A 159 -3.78 -4.14 -17.90
C PRO A 159 -2.29 -3.82 -18.04
N TYR A 160 -1.42 -4.73 -17.57
CA TYR A 160 0.04 -4.58 -17.56
C TYR A 160 0.63 -4.11 -18.90
N GLU A 161 0.14 -4.66 -20.01
CA GLU A 161 0.60 -4.36 -21.36
C GLU A 161 0.41 -2.88 -21.74
N THR A 162 -0.52 -2.18 -21.08
CA THR A 162 -0.71 -0.73 -21.25
C THR A 162 0.50 0.05 -20.76
N PHE A 163 1.18 -0.45 -19.72
CA PHE A 163 2.38 0.17 -19.15
C PHE A 163 3.63 -0.25 -19.91
N ALA A 164 3.79 -1.55 -20.22
CA ALA A 164 4.94 -2.06 -20.97
C ALA A 164 5.10 -1.39 -22.35
N LYS A 165 4.00 -1.04 -23.02
CA LYS A 165 4.03 -0.33 -24.31
C LYS A 165 4.57 1.11 -24.20
N ARG A 166 4.41 1.77 -23.04
CA ARG A 166 4.89 3.15 -22.83
C ARG A 166 6.41 3.19 -22.68
N ASP A 167 6.98 2.23 -21.97
CA ASP A 167 8.42 2.16 -21.69
C ASP A 167 9.23 1.76 -22.92
N GLY A 168 8.62 1.04 -23.87
CA GLY A 168 9.27 0.59 -25.11
C GLY A 168 9.20 1.56 -26.30
N THR A 169 8.42 2.65 -26.26
CA THR A 169 8.18 3.49 -27.45
C THR A 169 8.28 5.00 -27.26
N GLY A 170 8.37 5.54 -26.04
CA GLY A 170 8.66 6.96 -25.81
C GLY A 170 7.73 7.96 -26.51
N LYS A 171 6.55 7.52 -26.98
CA LYS A 171 5.53 8.36 -27.62
C LYS A 171 4.18 8.05 -27.00
N ASP A 172 3.67 9.04 -26.28
CA ASP A 172 2.29 9.09 -25.84
C ASP A 172 1.40 9.20 -27.09
N SER A 173 0.81 8.09 -27.49
CA SER A 173 -0.26 8.07 -28.47
C SER A 173 -1.59 7.96 -27.73
N ARG A 174 -2.06 9.07 -27.18
CA ARG A 174 -3.49 9.29 -26.99
C ARG A 174 -3.93 10.51 -27.82
N PRO A 175 -5.13 10.44 -28.43
CA PRO A 175 -5.70 11.51 -29.25
C PRO A 175 -5.99 12.78 -28.43
#